data_AF-A0A927R6Z4-F1
#
_entry.id   AF-A0A927R6Z4-F1
#
_cell.length_a   1.000
_cell.length_b   1.000
_cell.length_c   1.000
_cell.angle_alpha   90.00
_cell.angle_beta   90.00
_cell.angle_gamma   90.00
#
_symmetry.space_group_name_H-M   'P 1'
#
loop_
_entity.id
_entity.type
_entity.pdbx_description
1 polymer ?
#
loop_
_entity_poly.entity_id
_entity_poly.type
_entity_poly.pdbx_seq_one_letter_code
_entity_poly.pdbx_strand_id
1 'polypeptide(L)'
;MTDVGWYTASDVESRSPSSDWPPPHHDYGAPDEPTSGDAAPRWSTDLDPTPRPEWAANWNGTSSPLDDPNWPGDDAPWRDTDWQERTSTAAAPVDPGDELWSPSSAGGEGSLDLDADGGRPTRSEAGTPTTAGSGGGTPGTTDTTDTTDATAAIDLTAAAETDTTTPADGATPEEPAARRTTRTASASPATATKPAATAAATRLPVPSWLKWLPVRLRPTSADVEVLGWWLLTRVGILMLAVSGPWLFHGQGKVPSFLDSWKQWDFWHFDRIATHGYFAPGWDTPIEAFFPGLPALLRLGTYIGLPTVVAGLVLSLVAGGIAAVALARLAESEWGPGAGRYAAAMWMLAPPAIFLAAPYTEALFLGLAIPAWLAARRGHWWLAAVLAAGASTVRVSGIFLVVALAVEFLTSSKRKQWLDGLWLLLPLVPLGGYMAYLKVNTGDWLRWYHAQSEEWYRGFTMPWQSFFHTWDAATGRTTFGDVGDALTANFEWMFRAEMVAMLVGVVITVVLLVLRRWGEATWVGVQVAAFATSYWFFSVPRAVLLWFPLWIGLGAIAARRPWVWRAYVLIAVPLFGIWAVAYLTGKWSG
;
A
#
# COMPACT_ATOMS: atom_id res chain seq x y z
N MET A 1 14.74 -40.46 18.30
CA MET A 1 16.16 -40.71 18.59
C MET A 1 16.95 -40.21 17.39
N THR A 2 17.93 -39.35 17.64
CA THR A 2 19.27 -39.32 16.99
C THR A 2 19.46 -39.83 15.56
N ASP A 3 19.93 -38.91 14.71
CA ASP A 3 21.13 -39.03 13.86
C ASP A 3 21.10 -39.65 12.44
N VAL A 4 22.15 -39.24 11.71
CA VAL A 4 22.67 -39.66 10.39
C VAL A 4 21.82 -39.22 9.18
N GLY A 5 22.37 -38.62 8.12
CA GLY A 5 23.76 -38.18 7.87
C GLY A 5 24.19 -38.40 6.40
N TRP A 6 24.77 -37.36 5.79
CA TRP A 6 25.57 -37.30 4.54
C TRP A 6 25.36 -38.32 3.39
N TYR A 7 25.31 -37.78 2.16
CA TYR A 7 25.86 -38.49 0.99
C TYR A 7 26.78 -37.57 0.17
N THR A 8 28.01 -38.04 -0.06
CA THR A 8 28.84 -37.69 -1.21
C THR A 8 29.45 -38.99 -1.75
N ALA A 9 29.40 -39.17 -3.06
CA ALA A 9 30.09 -40.22 -3.80
C ALA A 9 30.10 -39.84 -5.28
N SER A 10 31.15 -40.23 -6.00
CA SER A 10 31.38 -39.94 -7.41
C SER A 10 30.92 -41.09 -8.33
N ASP A 11 31.28 -40.96 -9.62
CA ASP A 11 31.43 -42.04 -10.63
C ASP A 11 30.25 -42.30 -11.58
N VAL A 12 30.21 -41.50 -12.66
CA VAL A 12 29.91 -42.02 -14.01
C VAL A 12 30.92 -41.43 -14.99
N GLU A 13 31.87 -42.23 -15.46
CA GLU A 13 32.72 -41.86 -16.59
C GLU A 13 31.96 -42.00 -17.92
N SER A 14 32.15 -41.06 -18.86
CA SER A 14 33.00 -41.31 -20.04
C SER A 14 32.84 -40.27 -21.16
N ARG A 15 33.88 -40.15 -22.00
CA ARG A 15 33.95 -39.44 -23.30
C ARG A 15 34.12 -37.92 -23.28
N SER A 16 35.36 -37.50 -22.99
CA SER A 16 36.08 -36.47 -23.75
C SER A 16 36.11 -36.80 -25.26
N PRO A 17 36.38 -35.88 -26.21
CA PRO A 17 37.59 -35.02 -26.26
C PRO A 17 37.31 -33.55 -26.69
N SER A 18 38.18 -32.54 -26.62
CA SER A 18 39.47 -32.24 -25.95
C SER A 18 39.97 -30.92 -26.59
N SER A 19 40.36 -29.91 -25.80
CA SER A 19 41.32 -28.87 -26.24
C SER A 19 41.82 -28.09 -25.03
N ASP A 20 43.13 -27.98 -24.89
CA ASP A 20 43.84 -27.38 -23.76
C ASP A 20 43.70 -25.85 -23.68
N TRP A 21 43.87 -25.27 -22.48
CA TRP A 21 44.75 -24.12 -22.15
C TRP A 21 44.75 -23.90 -20.62
N PRO A 22 45.91 -23.64 -19.95
CA PRO A 22 45.99 -23.39 -18.50
C PRO A 22 45.75 -21.91 -18.12
N PRO A 23 45.44 -21.61 -16.83
CA PRO A 23 45.03 -20.28 -16.38
C PRO A 23 46.20 -19.34 -16.00
N PRO A 24 46.04 -18.02 -16.15
CA PRO A 24 46.93 -17.03 -15.55
C PRO A 24 46.46 -16.60 -14.15
N HIS A 25 47.32 -16.73 -13.15
CA HIS A 25 47.34 -15.79 -12.02
C HIS A 25 47.88 -14.43 -12.52
N HIS A 26 47.52 -13.31 -11.87
CA HIS A 26 48.48 -12.25 -11.55
C HIS A 26 47.97 -11.26 -10.50
N ASP A 27 48.89 -10.76 -9.69
CA ASP A 27 48.69 -9.73 -8.66
C ASP A 27 48.53 -8.30 -9.20
N TYR A 28 48.11 -7.40 -8.31
CA TYR A 28 47.97 -5.96 -8.55
C TYR A 28 49.30 -5.25 -8.88
N GLY A 29 49.27 -4.32 -9.83
CA GLY A 29 50.35 -3.36 -10.08
C GLY A 29 49.95 -2.28 -11.09
N ALA A 30 50.17 -1.00 -10.75
CA ALA A 30 49.93 0.19 -11.57
C ALA A 30 50.96 1.28 -11.17
N PRO A 31 51.09 2.43 -11.89
CA PRO A 31 50.43 2.86 -13.14
C PRO A 31 51.42 3.25 -14.26
N ASP A 32 50.93 3.71 -15.42
CA ASP A 32 51.36 4.96 -16.11
C ASP A 32 50.58 5.22 -17.42
N GLU A 33 50.54 6.49 -17.86
CA GLU A 33 49.83 7.03 -19.04
C GLU A 33 50.79 7.33 -20.24
N PRO A 34 50.34 7.85 -21.40
CA PRO A 34 49.19 7.48 -22.24
C PRO A 34 49.55 7.34 -23.74
N THR A 35 48.74 6.65 -24.56
CA THR A 35 48.78 6.80 -26.03
C THR A 35 47.39 6.77 -26.68
N SER A 36 47.25 7.46 -27.81
CA SER A 36 46.01 7.67 -28.54
C SER A 36 45.70 6.58 -29.57
N GLY A 37 44.41 6.27 -29.77
CA GLY A 37 43.93 5.44 -30.89
C GLY A 37 42.42 5.40 -31.00
N ASP A 38 41.86 5.93 -32.09
CA ASP A 38 40.42 5.92 -32.36
C ASP A 38 39.91 4.53 -32.75
N ALA A 39 38.99 3.96 -31.98
CA ALA A 39 38.18 2.81 -32.38
C ALA A 39 36.82 2.80 -31.65
N ALA A 40 35.75 3.18 -32.34
CA ALA A 40 34.39 3.08 -31.80
C ALA A 40 33.90 1.61 -31.85
N PRO A 41 33.41 1.02 -30.74
CA PRO A 41 32.80 -0.31 -30.75
C PRO A 41 31.52 -0.32 -31.61
N ARG A 42 31.37 -1.34 -32.44
CA ARG A 42 30.12 -1.61 -33.17
C ARG A 42 29.14 -2.31 -32.23
N TRP A 43 27.88 -1.90 -32.27
CA TRP A 43 26.80 -2.60 -31.57
C TRP A 43 26.55 -3.96 -32.23
N SER A 44 26.99 -5.05 -31.61
CA SER A 44 26.62 -6.42 -31.99
C SER A 44 25.25 -6.76 -31.41
N THR A 45 24.28 -6.99 -32.28
CA THR A 45 22.89 -7.30 -31.89
C THR A 45 22.69 -8.79 -31.65
N ASP A 46 23.38 -9.35 -30.67
CA ASP A 46 23.09 -10.69 -30.16
C ASP A 46 22.11 -10.58 -28.99
N LEU A 47 20.89 -11.05 -29.22
CA LEU A 47 19.79 -11.01 -28.25
C LEU A 47 19.83 -12.26 -27.38
N ASP A 48 20.44 -12.15 -26.19
CA ASP A 48 20.33 -13.17 -25.15
C ASP A 48 18.90 -13.17 -24.56
N PRO A 49 18.12 -14.27 -24.68
CA PRO A 49 16.73 -14.28 -24.27
C PRO A 49 16.57 -14.51 -22.76
N THR A 50 16.02 -13.49 -22.08
CA THR A 50 15.53 -13.47 -20.69
C THR A 50 16.61 -13.56 -19.58
N PRO A 51 16.87 -12.45 -18.84
CA PRO A 51 17.51 -12.58 -17.54
C PRO A 51 16.57 -13.34 -16.59
N ARG A 52 17.08 -14.39 -15.94
CA ARG A 52 16.34 -15.12 -14.90
C ARG A 52 16.23 -14.23 -13.65
N PRO A 53 15.04 -14.03 -13.06
CA PRO A 53 14.93 -13.20 -11.85
C PRO A 53 15.38 -13.99 -10.61
N GLU A 54 16.68 -13.93 -10.29
CA GLU A 54 17.28 -14.68 -9.18
C GLU A 54 16.70 -14.30 -7.80
N TRP A 55 16.16 -13.08 -7.65
CA TRP A 55 15.48 -12.62 -6.43
C TRP A 55 14.37 -13.55 -5.94
N ALA A 56 13.74 -14.31 -6.84
CA ALA A 56 12.65 -15.21 -6.48
C ALA A 56 13.14 -16.45 -5.69
N ALA A 57 14.41 -16.85 -5.82
CA ALA A 57 15.00 -17.89 -4.97
C ALA A 57 15.14 -17.44 -3.51
N ASN A 58 15.38 -16.15 -3.29
CA ASN A 58 15.42 -15.52 -1.96
C ASN A 58 14.02 -15.27 -1.36
N TRP A 59 12.95 -15.68 -2.04
CA TRP A 59 11.56 -15.42 -1.62
C TRP A 59 10.95 -16.50 -0.72
N ASN A 60 11.72 -17.51 -0.29
CA ASN A 60 11.27 -18.46 0.71
C ASN A 60 11.09 -17.76 2.07
N GLY A 61 9.85 -17.41 2.41
CA GLY A 61 9.44 -16.73 3.65
C GLY A 61 9.57 -17.58 4.92
N THR A 62 10.73 -18.20 5.10
CA THR A 62 11.08 -19.13 6.18
C THR A 62 12.44 -18.82 6.82
N SER A 63 13.35 -18.12 6.13
CA SER A 63 14.61 -17.65 6.71
C SER A 63 14.42 -16.33 7.45
N SER A 64 14.55 -16.35 8.77
CA SER A 64 14.81 -15.18 9.59
C SER A 64 16.29 -14.77 9.42
N PRO A 65 16.67 -13.51 9.70
CA PRO A 65 18.09 -13.16 9.88
C PRO A 65 18.78 -13.96 11.01
N LEU A 66 18.01 -14.63 11.87
CA LEU A 66 18.49 -15.59 12.88
C LEU A 66 19.03 -16.92 12.29
N ASP A 67 18.79 -17.18 10.99
CA ASP A 67 19.22 -18.41 10.30
C ASP A 67 20.52 -18.21 9.48
N ASP A 68 21.14 -17.02 9.53
CA ASP A 68 22.47 -16.74 8.94
C ASP A 68 23.58 -17.22 9.90
N PRO A 69 24.51 -18.10 9.48
CA PRO A 69 25.63 -18.55 10.34
C PRO A 69 26.66 -17.46 10.68
N ASN A 70 26.61 -16.27 10.04
CA ASN A 70 27.38 -15.09 10.44
C ASN A 70 26.60 -14.13 11.36
N TRP A 71 25.33 -14.43 11.69
CA TRP A 71 24.60 -13.68 12.70
C TRP A 71 25.23 -13.88 14.08
N PRO A 72 25.45 -12.81 14.87
CA PRO A 72 25.90 -12.96 16.25
C PRO A 72 24.80 -13.63 17.08
N GLY A 73 25.02 -14.91 17.42
CA GLY A 73 24.13 -15.72 18.26
C GLY A 73 23.97 -15.18 19.69
N ASP A 74 23.33 -15.99 20.56
CA ASP A 74 22.83 -15.55 21.88
C ASP A 74 23.88 -15.01 22.89
N ASP A 75 25.18 -15.03 22.58
CA ASP A 75 26.29 -14.53 23.40
C ASP A 75 26.50 -12.99 23.33
N ALA A 76 25.56 -12.24 22.76
CA ALA A 76 25.65 -10.78 22.61
C ALA A 76 25.56 -10.03 23.97
N PRO A 77 26.61 -9.28 24.40
CA PRO A 77 26.79 -8.84 25.80
C PRO A 77 25.96 -7.59 26.21
N TRP A 78 24.75 -7.42 25.68
CA TRP A 78 23.86 -6.29 25.98
C TRP A 78 22.42 -6.72 26.31
N ARG A 79 22.26 -7.94 26.84
CA ARG A 79 20.99 -8.41 27.42
C ARG A 79 20.82 -8.09 28.91
N ASP A 80 21.88 -7.69 29.61
CA ASP A 80 21.79 -7.23 31.00
C ASP A 80 21.08 -5.86 31.08
N THR A 81 19.93 -5.86 31.75
CA THR A 81 19.04 -4.70 31.87
C THR A 81 19.41 -3.80 33.04
N ASP A 82 20.54 -3.10 32.96
CA ASP A 82 20.93 -2.08 33.94
C ASP A 82 21.18 -0.70 33.30
N TRP A 83 20.09 0.06 33.17
CA TRP A 83 20.06 1.39 32.52
C TRP A 83 19.94 2.56 33.52
N GLN A 84 20.33 2.38 34.80
CA GLN A 84 20.28 3.45 35.82
C GLN A 84 21.65 3.98 36.29
N GLU A 85 22.75 3.22 36.20
CA GLU A 85 24.05 3.67 36.72
C GLU A 85 25.04 4.11 35.63
N ARG A 86 24.82 5.30 35.05
CA ARG A 86 25.87 5.99 34.27
C ARG A 86 25.76 7.52 34.19
N THR A 87 25.37 8.17 35.29
CA THR A 87 25.30 9.65 35.40
C THR A 87 26.06 10.24 36.59
N SER A 88 27.32 9.84 36.79
CA SER A 88 28.31 10.64 37.53
C SER A 88 29.75 10.20 37.24
N THR A 89 30.64 11.15 36.98
CA THR A 89 32.10 10.95 36.98
C THR A 89 32.79 12.26 37.37
N ALA A 90 33.08 12.41 38.66
CA ALA A 90 33.93 13.47 39.19
C ALA A 90 34.55 13.07 40.55
N ALA A 91 35.88 13.22 40.66
CA ALA A 91 36.68 13.26 41.90
C ALA A 91 36.73 12.03 42.85
N ALA A 92 37.83 11.27 42.72
CA ALA A 92 38.80 10.90 43.78
C ALA A 92 38.40 9.97 44.96
N PRO A 93 39.37 9.27 45.60
CA PRO A 93 39.11 8.05 46.38
C PRO A 93 39.28 8.16 47.91
N VAL A 94 38.67 7.22 48.66
CA VAL A 94 38.94 6.87 50.08
C VAL A 94 38.78 5.35 50.27
N ASP A 95 39.44 4.80 51.30
CA ASP A 95 39.56 3.37 51.69
C ASP A 95 38.28 2.76 52.34
N PRO A 96 38.23 1.43 52.64
CA PRO A 96 36.99 0.67 52.86
C PRO A 96 36.53 0.53 54.33
N GLY A 97 35.34 -0.05 54.52
CA GLY A 97 34.79 -0.49 55.80
C GLY A 97 33.61 -1.47 55.64
N ASP A 98 33.39 -2.31 56.65
CA ASP A 98 32.44 -3.44 56.66
C ASP A 98 30.98 -3.09 57.00
N GLU A 99 30.14 -4.14 56.93
CA GLU A 99 28.92 -4.41 57.74
C GLU A 99 27.52 -4.41 57.08
N LEU A 100 26.86 -5.57 57.26
CA LEU A 100 25.43 -5.87 57.50
C LEU A 100 24.34 -4.93 56.95
N TRP A 101 23.35 -5.52 56.24
CA TRP A 101 22.06 -5.93 56.86
C TRP A 101 21.25 -6.85 55.91
N SER A 102 20.32 -7.67 56.45
CA SER A 102 19.44 -8.57 55.68
C SER A 102 17.96 -8.49 56.12
N PRO A 103 16.98 -8.78 55.26
CA PRO A 103 15.62 -9.14 55.67
C PRO A 103 15.21 -10.55 55.24
N SER A 104 14.18 -11.10 55.90
CA SER A 104 13.87 -12.52 55.95
C SER A 104 12.50 -12.95 55.36
N SER A 105 12.52 -14.15 54.77
CA SER A 105 11.45 -15.18 54.61
C SER A 105 10.02 -14.98 55.18
N ALA A 106 9.02 -15.50 54.46
CA ALA A 106 7.79 -16.07 55.05
C ALA A 106 7.07 -17.10 54.12
N GLY A 107 6.97 -18.38 54.56
CA GLY A 107 6.11 -19.47 54.00
C GLY A 107 6.52 -20.06 52.63
N GLY A 108 6.50 -21.38 52.37
CA GLY A 108 6.03 -22.56 53.13
C GLY A 108 4.56 -22.93 52.82
N GLU A 109 4.15 -24.18 52.55
CA GLU A 109 4.81 -25.52 52.46
C GLU A 109 4.02 -26.38 51.40
N GLY A 110 4.31 -27.64 51.02
CA GLY A 110 5.22 -28.70 51.52
C GLY A 110 5.52 -29.74 50.41
N SER A 111 5.37 -31.06 50.64
CA SER A 111 5.76 -32.11 49.66
C SER A 111 5.00 -33.46 49.71
N LEU A 112 5.07 -34.20 48.59
CA LEU A 112 5.02 -35.66 48.34
C LEU A 112 4.58 -36.66 49.44
N ASP A 113 3.82 -37.69 49.04
CA ASP A 113 4.13 -39.10 49.39
C ASP A 113 3.49 -40.13 48.41
N LEU A 114 3.75 -41.44 48.59
CA LEU A 114 3.53 -42.53 47.62
C LEU A 114 2.58 -43.69 48.05
N ASP A 115 2.32 -44.56 47.05
CA ASP A 115 2.04 -46.03 47.11
C ASP A 115 0.63 -46.66 47.19
N ALA A 116 0.56 -47.83 46.52
CA ALA A 116 -0.42 -48.95 46.55
C ALA A 116 -1.91 -48.66 46.24
N ASP A 117 -2.57 -49.38 45.33
CA ASP A 117 -2.78 -50.84 45.39
C ASP A 117 -2.88 -51.51 43.99
N GLY A 118 -2.99 -52.84 43.89
CA GLY A 118 -2.94 -53.57 42.61
C GLY A 118 -3.77 -54.87 42.49
N GLY A 119 -4.32 -55.12 41.29
CA GLY A 119 -5.11 -56.31 40.97
C GLY A 119 -4.92 -56.81 39.53
N ARG A 120 -4.84 -58.15 39.37
CA ARG A 120 -4.66 -58.92 38.11
C ARG A 120 -5.68 -60.09 38.11
N PRO A 121 -5.78 -60.91 37.04
CA PRO A 121 -5.90 -60.62 35.60
C PRO A 121 -7.05 -61.47 34.97
N THR A 122 -7.20 -61.53 33.64
CA THR A 122 -7.32 -62.79 32.83
C THR A 122 -7.48 -62.49 31.32
N ARG A 123 -7.64 -63.54 30.49
CA ARG A 123 -7.33 -63.58 29.05
C ARG A 123 -8.08 -64.73 28.37
N SER A 124 -8.81 -64.47 27.28
CA SER A 124 -8.99 -65.40 26.15
C SER A 124 -9.76 -64.76 24.97
N GLU A 125 -9.35 -65.12 23.75
CA GLU A 125 -10.15 -65.62 22.59
C GLU A 125 -11.58 -65.09 22.30
N ALA A 126 -12.12 -65.18 21.08
CA ALA A 126 -11.58 -65.26 19.70
C ALA A 126 -12.79 -65.15 18.74
N GLY A 127 -12.62 -64.67 17.50
CA GLY A 127 -13.74 -64.65 16.55
C GLY A 127 -13.66 -63.65 15.39
N THR A 128 -12.75 -63.88 14.44
CA THR A 128 -13.01 -63.56 13.02
C THR A 128 -13.51 -64.84 12.35
N PRO A 129 -14.30 -64.78 11.25
CA PRO A 129 -13.64 -64.70 9.94
C PRO A 129 -14.46 -64.02 8.80
N THR A 130 -13.73 -63.55 7.76
CA THR A 130 -14.15 -63.49 6.32
C THR A 130 -15.39 -62.66 5.92
N THR A 131 -15.53 -62.14 4.69
CA THR A 131 -14.71 -62.10 3.45
C THR A 131 -15.04 -60.76 2.76
N ALA A 132 -14.10 -59.98 2.22
CA ALA A 132 -13.53 -60.09 0.86
C ALA A 132 -14.57 -60.22 -0.27
N GLY A 133 -14.55 -59.31 -1.27
CA GLY A 133 -15.44 -59.38 -2.44
C GLY A 133 -15.50 -58.10 -3.27
N SER A 134 -14.57 -57.94 -4.23
CA SER A 134 -14.57 -56.86 -5.23
C SER A 134 -15.64 -57.05 -6.32
N GLY A 135 -16.20 -55.97 -6.83
CA GLY A 135 -16.98 -55.99 -8.08
C GLY A 135 -17.63 -54.64 -8.39
N GLY A 136 -17.40 -54.09 -9.58
CA GLY A 136 -18.05 -52.86 -10.06
C GLY A 136 -19.06 -53.15 -11.17
N GLY A 137 -19.87 -52.14 -11.54
CA GLY A 137 -20.76 -52.22 -12.70
C GLY A 137 -21.89 -51.19 -12.67
N THR A 138 -21.89 -50.27 -13.64
CA THR A 138 -23.10 -49.50 -14.05
C THR A 138 -24.04 -50.44 -14.82
N PRO A 139 -25.37 -50.32 -14.65
CA PRO A 139 -26.20 -49.29 -15.30
C PRO A 139 -27.25 -48.69 -14.33
N GLY A 140 -28.19 -47.81 -14.66
CA GLY A 140 -28.51 -47.05 -15.89
C GLY A 140 -30.01 -46.68 -15.96
N THR A 141 -30.31 -45.43 -16.35
CA THR A 141 -31.59 -44.89 -16.92
C THR A 141 -32.97 -45.25 -16.33
N THR A 142 -33.73 -44.20 -15.94
CA THR A 142 -35.16 -43.99 -16.31
C THR A 142 -35.58 -42.52 -16.11
N ASP A 143 -36.22 -41.94 -17.12
CA ASP A 143 -37.43 -41.06 -17.18
C ASP A 143 -37.96 -40.33 -15.91
N THR A 144 -38.59 -39.14 -15.95
CA THR A 144 -39.09 -38.24 -17.04
C THR A 144 -39.02 -36.75 -16.56
N THR A 145 -39.57 -35.65 -17.11
CA THR A 145 -40.72 -35.35 -18.03
C THR A 145 -40.56 -33.94 -18.67
N ASP A 146 -41.41 -33.60 -19.66
CA ASP A 146 -41.47 -32.32 -20.38
C ASP A 146 -41.94 -31.07 -19.59
N THR A 147 -41.51 -29.87 -20.03
CA THR A 147 -42.44 -28.89 -20.65
C THR A 147 -41.75 -27.76 -21.46
N THR A 148 -41.83 -27.88 -22.81
CA THR A 148 -42.06 -26.84 -23.85
C THR A 148 -41.30 -25.50 -23.90
N ASP A 149 -40.80 -25.19 -25.11
CA ASP A 149 -40.24 -23.90 -25.56
C ASP A 149 -41.20 -22.70 -25.60
N ALA A 150 -40.62 -21.49 -25.66
CA ALA A 150 -41.13 -20.38 -26.47
C ALA A 150 -40.00 -19.42 -26.91
N THR A 151 -39.62 -19.45 -28.19
CA THR A 151 -38.64 -18.53 -28.80
C THR A 151 -39.30 -17.36 -29.51
N ALA A 152 -38.76 -16.14 -29.36
CA ALA A 152 -38.96 -15.06 -30.32
C ALA A 152 -37.82 -14.02 -30.28
N ALA A 153 -37.19 -13.77 -31.43
CA ALA A 153 -36.33 -12.61 -31.68
C ALA A 153 -36.76 -12.00 -33.02
N ILE A 154 -36.86 -10.67 -33.10
CA ILE A 154 -37.11 -9.91 -34.33
C ILE A 154 -36.17 -8.69 -34.34
N ASP A 155 -35.73 -8.32 -35.54
CA ASP A 155 -34.58 -7.45 -35.81
C ASP A 155 -34.99 -6.03 -36.29
N LEU A 156 -33.99 -5.21 -36.59
CA LEU A 156 -34.00 -3.82 -37.04
C LEU A 156 -34.90 -3.49 -38.24
N THR A 157 -35.34 -2.22 -38.32
CA THR A 157 -35.31 -1.42 -39.56
C THR A 157 -35.46 0.08 -39.25
N ALA A 158 -35.09 0.95 -40.20
CA ALA A 158 -35.11 2.41 -40.02
C ALA A 158 -35.39 3.18 -41.33
N ALA A 159 -36.24 4.21 -41.24
CA ALA A 159 -36.36 5.40 -42.10
C ALA A 159 -37.24 6.41 -41.33
N ALA A 160 -37.06 7.73 -41.28
CA ALA A 160 -36.36 8.70 -42.14
C ALA A 160 -37.13 9.08 -43.42
N GLU A 161 -38.04 10.03 -43.31
CA GLU A 161 -38.59 10.78 -44.44
C GLU A 161 -38.82 12.25 -44.04
N THR A 162 -38.66 13.15 -45.00
CA THR A 162 -38.72 14.61 -44.84
C THR A 162 -39.73 15.19 -45.81
N ASP A 163 -40.48 16.23 -45.40
CA ASP A 163 -40.54 17.42 -46.25
C ASP A 163 -40.92 18.69 -45.45
N THR A 164 -41.11 19.78 -46.19
CA THR A 164 -41.00 21.17 -45.79
C THR A 164 -42.20 21.99 -46.26
N THR A 165 -42.47 23.11 -45.58
CA THR A 165 -42.88 24.39 -46.20
C THR A 165 -42.90 25.50 -45.15
N THR A 166 -42.83 26.76 -45.60
CA THR A 166 -42.74 27.95 -44.73
C THR A 166 -43.69 29.07 -45.26
N PRO A 167 -43.67 30.35 -44.81
CA PRO A 167 -44.90 31.07 -44.46
C PRO A 167 -45.26 32.20 -45.45
N ALA A 168 -46.35 32.96 -45.17
CA ALA A 168 -46.36 34.43 -45.21
C ALA A 168 -47.70 35.07 -44.75
N ASP A 169 -47.59 36.33 -44.30
CA ASP A 169 -48.53 37.47 -44.36
C ASP A 169 -49.92 37.48 -43.67
N GLY A 170 -50.26 38.67 -43.14
CA GLY A 170 -51.53 39.03 -42.50
C GLY A 170 -51.35 40.06 -41.38
N ALA A 171 -51.62 41.35 -41.67
CA ALA A 171 -51.27 42.47 -40.77
C ALA A 171 -52.38 42.88 -39.76
N THR A 172 -51.96 43.64 -38.75
CA THR A 172 -52.75 44.37 -37.74
C THR A 172 -53.36 45.67 -38.32
N PRO A 173 -54.09 46.54 -37.56
CA PRO A 173 -54.50 46.50 -36.15
C PRO A 173 -55.99 46.82 -35.88
N GLU A 174 -56.44 46.76 -34.61
CA GLU A 174 -57.03 47.90 -33.88
C GLU A 174 -57.40 47.54 -32.41
N GLU A 175 -57.28 48.53 -31.52
CA GLU A 175 -57.85 48.56 -30.16
C GLU A 175 -58.48 49.97 -29.99
N PRO A 176 -59.57 50.14 -29.23
CA PRO A 176 -59.36 50.82 -27.95
C PRO A 176 -60.33 50.48 -26.79
N ALA A 177 -59.73 50.35 -25.61
CA ALA A 177 -60.09 51.05 -24.37
C ALA A 177 -61.30 50.60 -23.49
N ALA A 178 -60.94 50.45 -22.20
CA ALA A 178 -61.66 50.95 -21.02
C ALA A 178 -63.00 50.31 -20.58
N ARG A 179 -62.91 49.52 -19.49
CA ARG A 179 -63.87 49.64 -18.39
C ARG A 179 -63.16 49.67 -17.03
N ARG A 180 -63.63 50.55 -16.14
CA ARG A 180 -62.99 50.96 -14.88
C ARG A 180 -63.81 50.42 -13.70
N THR A 181 -63.22 49.59 -12.84
CA THR A 181 -63.88 49.06 -11.62
C THR A 181 -63.00 49.21 -10.39
N THR A 182 -63.38 50.12 -9.50
CA THR A 182 -62.70 50.39 -8.23
C THR A 182 -63.43 49.75 -7.05
N ARG A 183 -62.77 48.87 -6.28
CA ARG A 183 -62.96 48.81 -4.81
C ARG A 183 -61.92 47.97 -4.05
N THR A 184 -61.17 48.68 -3.19
CA THR A 184 -60.82 48.31 -1.80
C THR A 184 -60.22 46.94 -1.46
N ALA A 185 -58.94 47.01 -1.05
CA ALA A 185 -58.43 46.67 0.29
C ALA A 185 -57.71 45.32 0.54
N SER A 186 -56.53 45.48 1.17
CA SER A 186 -55.88 44.59 2.15
C SER A 186 -55.49 43.17 1.71
N ALA A 187 -54.31 43.06 1.11
CA ALA A 187 -53.46 41.87 1.25
C ALA A 187 -52.04 42.32 1.65
N SER A 188 -51.49 41.71 2.71
CA SER A 188 -50.12 41.97 3.17
C SER A 188 -49.11 41.43 2.14
N PRO A 189 -47.92 42.04 1.94
CA PRO A 189 -46.95 41.53 0.97
C PRO A 189 -46.55 40.10 1.31
N ALA A 190 -46.78 39.18 0.37
CA ALA A 190 -46.44 37.77 0.54
C ALA A 190 -44.93 37.62 0.76
N THR A 191 -44.55 37.03 1.90
CA THR A 191 -43.15 36.88 2.31
C THR A 191 -42.35 36.12 1.26
N ALA A 192 -41.52 36.83 0.50
CA ALA A 192 -40.64 36.25 -0.51
C ALA A 192 -39.79 35.15 0.14
N THR A 193 -40.13 33.89 -0.15
CA THR A 193 -39.61 32.76 0.59
C THR A 193 -38.19 32.48 0.12
N LYS A 194 -37.24 33.10 0.83
CA LYS A 194 -35.81 32.89 0.68
C LYS A 194 -35.53 31.39 0.54
N PRO A 195 -34.81 30.93 -0.50
CA PRO A 195 -34.40 29.52 -0.59
C PRO A 195 -33.76 29.10 0.74
N ALA A 196 -34.26 28.00 1.31
CA ALA A 196 -33.89 27.60 2.66
C ALA A 196 -32.37 27.44 2.77
N ALA A 197 -31.82 27.83 3.93
CA ALA A 197 -30.38 27.92 4.10
C ALA A 197 -29.67 26.59 3.80
N THR A 198 -28.53 26.69 3.12
CA THR A 198 -27.56 25.60 2.94
C THR A 198 -27.42 24.81 4.24
N ALA A 199 -27.58 23.48 4.18
CA ALA A 199 -27.61 22.61 5.35
C ALA A 199 -26.41 22.87 6.27
N ALA A 200 -26.65 23.61 7.36
CA ALA A 200 -25.61 24.09 8.24
C ALA A 200 -25.15 22.93 9.12
N ALA A 201 -24.08 22.23 8.69
CA ALA A 201 -23.54 21.05 9.35
C ALA A 201 -23.43 21.26 10.87
N THR A 202 -24.32 20.59 11.61
CA THR A 202 -24.56 20.85 13.03
C THR A 202 -23.30 20.54 13.82
N ARG A 203 -22.59 21.59 14.25
CA ARG A 203 -21.34 21.45 15.00
C ARG A 203 -21.64 20.85 16.37
N LEU A 204 -21.13 19.65 16.60
CA LEU A 204 -21.25 18.96 17.88
C LEU A 204 -20.70 19.84 19.03
N PRO A 205 -21.25 19.72 20.26
CA PRO A 205 -20.70 20.39 21.43
C PRO A 205 -19.25 19.95 21.65
N VAL A 206 -18.32 20.87 21.41
CA VAL A 206 -16.89 20.56 21.37
C VAL A 206 -16.37 20.25 22.79
N PRO A 207 -15.75 19.08 23.03
CA PRO A 207 -15.13 18.74 24.31
C PRO A 207 -14.16 19.82 24.79
N SER A 208 -14.05 20.00 26.11
CA SER A 208 -13.16 21.00 26.73
C SER A 208 -11.75 20.97 26.16
N TRP A 209 -11.18 19.78 26.02
CA TRP A 209 -9.82 19.54 25.51
C TRP A 209 -9.64 19.83 24.00
N LEU A 210 -10.72 20.07 23.24
CA LEU A 210 -10.67 20.49 21.83
C LEU A 210 -10.86 22.01 21.64
N LYS A 211 -11.12 22.77 22.72
CA LYS A 211 -11.42 24.22 22.63
C LYS A 211 -10.20 25.07 22.24
N TRP A 212 -8.97 24.61 22.50
CA TRP A 212 -7.76 25.32 22.08
C TRP A 212 -7.51 25.27 20.56
N LEU A 213 -8.07 24.30 19.83
CA LEU A 213 -7.93 24.28 18.37
C LEU A 213 -8.71 25.45 17.74
N PRO A 214 -8.11 26.15 16.76
CA PRO A 214 -8.79 27.13 15.92
C PRO A 214 -10.09 26.58 15.34
N VAL A 215 -11.14 27.42 15.28
CA VAL A 215 -12.50 27.02 14.86
C VAL A 215 -12.54 26.37 13.46
N ARG A 216 -11.55 26.63 12.60
CA ARG A 216 -11.39 26.05 11.25
C ARG A 216 -10.79 24.63 11.23
N LEU A 217 -10.16 24.19 12.33
CA LEU A 217 -9.54 22.87 12.47
C LEU A 217 -10.39 21.88 13.28
N ARG A 218 -11.35 22.37 14.08
CA ARG A 218 -12.25 21.52 14.89
C ARG A 218 -13.04 20.56 13.99
N PRO A 219 -13.24 19.30 14.41
CA PRO A 219 -14.03 18.33 13.65
C PRO A 219 -15.52 18.72 13.62
N THR A 220 -16.14 18.48 12.47
CA THR A 220 -17.58 18.50 12.23
C THR A 220 -18.18 17.12 12.53
N SER A 221 -19.51 17.01 12.53
CA SER A 221 -20.20 15.71 12.64
C SER A 221 -19.77 14.71 11.55
N ALA A 222 -19.60 15.18 10.31
CA ALA A 222 -19.14 14.34 9.20
C ALA A 222 -17.68 13.88 9.37
N ASP A 223 -16.81 14.71 9.96
CA ASP A 223 -15.44 14.29 10.28
C ASP A 223 -15.43 13.20 11.36
N VAL A 224 -16.35 13.26 12.33
CA VAL A 224 -16.52 12.23 13.37
C VAL A 224 -17.14 10.95 12.80
N GLU A 225 -18.10 11.03 11.87
CA GLU A 225 -18.64 9.88 11.12
C GLU A 225 -17.50 9.13 10.40
N VAL A 226 -16.67 9.87 9.65
CA VAL A 226 -15.53 9.32 8.90
C VAL A 226 -14.44 8.76 9.83
N LEU A 227 -14.14 9.40 10.97
CA LEU A 227 -13.20 8.84 11.95
C LEU A 227 -13.75 7.60 12.66
N GLY A 228 -15.06 7.53 12.90
CA GLY A 228 -15.72 6.32 13.40
C GLY A 228 -15.60 5.15 12.43
N TRP A 229 -15.80 5.41 11.13
CA TRP A 229 -15.60 4.39 10.08
C TRP A 229 -14.13 3.99 9.93
N TRP A 230 -13.19 4.95 10.02
CA TRP A 230 -11.76 4.66 10.05
C TRP A 230 -11.41 3.68 11.17
N LEU A 231 -11.78 3.98 12.41
CA LEU A 231 -11.53 3.13 13.57
C LEU A 231 -12.21 1.76 13.43
N LEU A 232 -13.45 1.70 12.93
CA LEU A 232 -14.17 0.44 12.70
C LEU A 232 -13.45 -0.45 11.66
N THR A 233 -12.92 0.12 10.58
CA THR A 233 -12.11 -0.67 9.63
C THR A 233 -10.80 -1.14 10.24
N ARG A 234 -10.17 -0.38 11.16
CA ARG A 234 -9.00 -0.87 11.89
C ARG A 234 -9.36 -2.02 12.83
N VAL A 235 -10.52 -1.98 13.52
CA VAL A 235 -11.03 -3.12 14.31
C VAL A 235 -11.24 -4.36 13.44
N GLY A 236 -11.84 -4.21 12.25
CA GLY A 236 -11.97 -5.31 11.28
C GLY A 236 -10.62 -5.92 10.88
N ILE A 237 -9.61 -5.08 10.62
CA ILE A 237 -8.25 -5.56 10.31
C ILE A 237 -7.61 -6.25 11.53
N LEU A 238 -7.81 -5.75 12.75
CA LEU A 238 -7.31 -6.42 13.96
C LEU A 238 -7.94 -7.81 14.14
N MET A 239 -9.22 -7.98 13.83
CA MET A 239 -9.86 -9.30 13.81
C MET A 239 -9.23 -10.24 12.77
N LEU A 240 -8.88 -9.73 11.58
CA LEU A 240 -8.16 -10.49 10.55
C LEU A 240 -6.69 -10.78 10.94
N ALA A 241 -6.02 -9.88 11.66
CA ALA A 241 -4.66 -10.09 12.16
C ALA A 241 -4.59 -11.09 13.33
N VAL A 242 -5.66 -11.23 14.11
CA VAL A 242 -5.76 -12.25 15.16
C VAL A 242 -6.23 -13.60 14.61
N SER A 243 -7.11 -13.64 13.61
CA SER A 243 -7.67 -14.91 13.09
C SER A 243 -7.00 -15.46 11.83
N GLY A 244 -6.54 -14.60 10.93
CA GLY A 244 -5.96 -14.96 9.64
C GLY A 244 -4.74 -15.88 9.74
N PRO A 245 -3.72 -15.54 10.56
CA PRO A 245 -2.58 -16.43 10.82
C PRO A 245 -2.99 -17.81 11.33
N TRP A 246 -3.88 -17.88 12.32
CA TRP A 246 -4.34 -19.16 12.89
C TRP A 246 -5.12 -20.02 11.90
N LEU A 247 -5.90 -19.42 11.00
CA LEU A 247 -6.73 -20.12 10.03
C LEU A 247 -6.02 -20.45 8.71
N PHE A 248 -4.99 -19.69 8.32
CA PHE A 248 -4.42 -19.72 6.96
C PHE A 248 -2.88 -19.68 6.90
N HIS A 249 -2.18 -19.97 8.00
CA HIS A 249 -0.75 -20.30 7.96
C HIS A 249 -0.48 -21.53 7.07
N GLY A 250 0.73 -21.61 6.51
CA GLY A 250 1.23 -22.82 5.86
C GLY A 250 1.63 -23.88 6.88
N GLN A 251 2.49 -24.84 6.49
CA GLN A 251 2.97 -25.89 7.41
C GLN A 251 4.05 -25.40 8.42
N GLY A 252 4.23 -24.08 8.56
CA GLY A 252 5.12 -23.47 9.55
C GLY A 252 4.44 -23.22 10.90
N LYS A 253 5.16 -22.56 11.82
CA LYS A 253 4.56 -22.05 13.06
C LYS A 253 3.63 -20.87 12.74
N VAL A 254 2.54 -20.72 13.50
CA VAL A 254 1.72 -19.50 13.44
C VAL A 254 2.60 -18.30 13.88
N PRO A 255 2.75 -17.24 13.07
CA PRO A 255 3.52 -16.06 13.46
C PRO A 255 2.85 -15.33 14.63
N SER A 256 3.62 -14.59 15.44
CA SER A 256 3.01 -13.77 16.48
C SER A 256 2.16 -12.65 15.86
N PHE A 257 1.27 -12.07 16.67
CA PHE A 257 0.45 -10.94 16.23
C PHE A 257 1.29 -9.79 15.67
N LEU A 258 2.47 -9.49 16.25
CA LEU A 258 3.34 -8.42 15.75
C LEU A 258 4.16 -8.86 14.52
N ASP A 259 4.62 -10.12 14.47
CA ASP A 259 5.40 -10.62 13.33
C ASP A 259 4.54 -10.73 12.06
N SER A 260 3.24 -10.99 12.22
CA SER A 260 2.25 -10.94 11.12
C SER A 260 2.24 -9.60 10.37
N TRP A 261 2.72 -8.52 10.99
CA TRP A 261 2.85 -7.19 10.36
C TRP A 261 4.21 -6.90 9.73
N LYS A 262 5.25 -7.68 10.06
CA LYS A 262 6.63 -7.50 9.62
C LYS A 262 6.87 -8.16 8.25
N GLN A 263 6.32 -7.57 7.20
CA GLN A 263 6.38 -8.11 5.84
C GLN A 263 7.17 -7.17 4.91
N TRP A 264 7.90 -7.73 3.94
CA TRP A 264 8.60 -7.04 2.84
C TRP A 264 9.19 -5.66 3.22
N ASP A 265 8.65 -4.55 2.69
CA ASP A 265 9.13 -3.17 2.92
C ASP A 265 9.45 -2.84 4.39
N PHE A 266 8.72 -3.44 5.34
CA PHE A 266 8.94 -3.21 6.78
C PHE A 266 10.40 -3.43 7.18
N TRP A 267 11.04 -4.50 6.70
CA TRP A 267 12.39 -4.87 7.13
C TRP A 267 13.44 -3.85 6.68
N HIS A 268 13.27 -3.25 5.50
CA HIS A 268 14.13 -2.15 5.06
C HIS A 268 13.88 -0.88 5.86
N PHE A 269 12.61 -0.52 6.15
CA PHE A 269 12.30 0.63 7.01
C PHE A 269 12.82 0.44 8.46
N ASP A 270 12.75 -0.77 8.99
CA ASP A 270 13.28 -1.16 10.29
C ASP A 270 14.81 -1.08 10.34
N ARG A 271 15.51 -1.65 9.35
CA ARG A 271 16.97 -1.56 9.19
C ARG A 271 17.45 -0.10 9.16
N ILE A 272 16.81 0.76 8.36
CA ILE A 272 17.17 2.18 8.29
C ILE A 272 16.86 2.93 9.60
N ALA A 273 15.77 2.57 10.29
CA ALA A 273 15.42 3.19 11.58
C ALA A 273 16.41 2.83 12.69
N THR A 274 16.79 1.56 12.77
CA THR A 274 17.63 0.98 13.84
C THR A 274 19.13 1.17 13.58
N HIS A 275 19.60 0.91 12.36
CA HIS A 275 21.02 0.89 12.00
C HIS A 275 21.42 2.06 11.06
N GLY A 276 20.49 2.52 10.20
CA GLY A 276 20.76 3.51 9.16
C GLY A 276 21.10 2.89 7.80
N TYR A 277 21.34 3.73 6.79
CA TYR A 277 21.55 3.29 5.39
C TYR A 277 22.86 2.52 5.17
N PHE A 278 23.94 2.90 5.84
CA PHE A 278 25.31 2.44 5.53
C PHE A 278 25.94 1.65 6.68
N ALA A 279 25.11 0.91 7.43
CA ALA A 279 25.59 0.04 8.50
C ALA A 279 26.12 -1.28 7.90
N PRO A 280 27.30 -1.79 8.35
CA PRO A 280 27.92 -3.00 7.79
C PRO A 280 27.07 -4.28 7.85
N GLY A 281 27.48 -5.27 7.05
CA GLY A 281 26.95 -6.64 7.04
C GLY A 281 25.64 -6.84 6.28
N TRP A 282 25.23 -5.86 5.45
CA TRP A 282 24.01 -5.91 4.64
C TRP A 282 24.28 -5.28 3.28
N ASP A 283 24.23 -6.08 2.21
CA ASP A 283 24.62 -5.64 0.86
C ASP A 283 23.44 -5.13 0.00
N THR A 284 22.19 -5.35 0.44
CA THR A 284 20.98 -4.88 -0.26
C THR A 284 20.95 -3.34 -0.36
N PRO A 285 20.70 -2.76 -1.55
CA PRO A 285 20.74 -1.32 -1.77
C PRO A 285 19.45 -0.64 -1.27
N ILE A 286 19.37 -0.37 0.04
CA ILE A 286 18.17 0.18 0.71
C ILE A 286 17.96 1.68 0.52
N GLU A 287 18.79 2.39 -0.25
CA GLU A 287 18.66 3.83 -0.54
C GLU A 287 17.43 4.18 -1.40
N ALA A 288 16.75 3.20 -1.98
CA ALA A 288 15.45 3.39 -2.62
C ALA A 288 14.32 3.75 -1.63
N PHE A 289 14.49 3.48 -0.33
CA PHE A 289 13.53 3.79 0.72
C PHE A 289 13.79 5.16 1.33
N PHE A 290 12.85 6.10 1.14
CA PHE A 290 13.03 7.50 1.52
C PHE A 290 12.95 7.71 3.06
N PRO A 291 13.70 8.68 3.63
CA PRO A 291 14.04 8.72 5.06
C PRO A 291 12.91 9.08 6.04
N GLY A 292 11.78 9.60 5.55
CA GLY A 292 10.73 10.20 6.36
C GLY A 292 9.98 9.22 7.26
N LEU A 293 9.76 7.97 6.81
CA LEU A 293 9.21 6.92 7.69
C LEU A 293 10.29 6.39 8.66
N PRO A 294 11.47 5.92 8.21
CA PRO A 294 12.54 5.47 9.12
C PRO A 294 12.90 6.46 10.23
N ALA A 295 12.95 7.76 9.94
CA ALA A 295 13.23 8.79 10.94
C ALA A 295 12.15 8.88 12.04
N LEU A 296 10.87 8.66 11.70
CA LEU A 296 9.77 8.61 12.67
C LEU A 296 9.72 7.28 13.42
N LEU A 297 10.08 6.16 12.78
CA LEU A 297 10.26 4.87 13.46
C LEU A 297 11.39 4.93 14.50
N ARG A 298 12.53 5.55 14.15
CA ARG A 298 13.66 5.81 15.04
C ARG A 298 13.33 6.74 16.20
N LEU A 299 12.45 7.73 15.97
CA LEU A 299 11.89 8.54 17.07
C LEU A 299 11.03 7.69 18.01
N GLY A 300 10.33 6.67 17.49
CA GLY A 300 9.63 5.66 18.29
C GLY A 300 10.57 4.82 19.17
N THR A 301 11.73 4.39 18.64
CA THR A 301 12.69 3.61 19.44
C THR A 301 13.30 4.43 20.58
N TYR A 302 13.48 5.75 20.41
CA TYR A 302 13.93 6.64 21.48
C TYR A 302 12.92 6.80 22.64
N ILE A 303 11.67 6.36 22.49
CA ILE A 303 10.67 6.28 23.56
C ILE A 303 10.28 4.83 23.90
N GLY A 304 11.14 3.86 23.55
CA GLY A 304 10.97 2.44 23.89
C GLY A 304 9.91 1.69 23.06
N LEU A 305 9.37 2.28 21.99
CA LEU A 305 8.44 1.58 21.10
C LEU A 305 9.21 0.72 20.09
N PRO A 306 8.84 -0.57 19.91
CA PRO A 306 9.27 -1.34 18.76
C PRO A 306 8.84 -0.64 17.46
N THR A 307 9.71 -0.66 16.45
CA THR A 307 9.48 -0.05 15.13
C THR A 307 8.17 -0.49 14.49
N VAL A 308 7.81 -1.77 14.57
CA VAL A 308 6.51 -2.27 14.10
C VAL A 308 5.33 -1.58 14.80
N VAL A 309 5.39 -1.36 16.12
CA VAL A 309 4.34 -0.66 16.88
C VAL A 309 4.31 0.83 16.53
N ALA A 310 5.47 1.48 16.40
CA ALA A 310 5.57 2.86 15.96
C ALA A 310 4.96 3.04 14.55
N GLY A 311 5.24 2.12 13.61
CA GLY A 311 4.68 2.12 12.26
C GLY A 311 3.16 1.94 12.24
N LEU A 312 2.62 0.98 13.00
CA LEU A 312 1.17 0.78 13.13
C LEU A 312 0.46 2.02 13.71
N VAL A 313 1.06 2.69 14.70
CA VAL A 313 0.53 3.93 15.30
C VAL A 313 0.61 5.10 14.30
N LEU A 314 1.71 5.25 13.55
CA LEU A 314 1.83 6.25 12.50
C LEU A 314 0.79 6.05 11.40
N SER A 315 0.58 4.83 10.93
CA SER A 315 -0.44 4.49 9.93
C SER A 315 -1.86 4.73 10.45
N LEU A 316 -2.16 4.37 11.70
CA LEU A 316 -3.43 4.66 12.37
C LEU A 316 -3.75 6.16 12.39
N VAL A 317 -2.77 7.00 12.77
CA VAL A 317 -2.97 8.45 12.90
C VAL A 317 -3.00 9.13 11.53
N ALA A 318 -2.02 8.87 10.67
CA ALA A 318 -1.89 9.52 9.37
C ALA A 318 -3.00 9.09 8.39
N GLY A 319 -3.41 7.82 8.41
CA GLY A 319 -4.56 7.34 7.65
C GLY A 319 -5.89 7.95 8.11
N GLY A 320 -6.04 8.25 9.40
CA GLY A 320 -7.19 9.00 9.93
C GLY A 320 -7.21 10.46 9.46
N ILE A 321 -6.04 11.10 9.38
CA ILE A 321 -5.88 12.45 8.79
C ILE A 321 -6.20 12.42 7.29
N ALA A 322 -5.69 11.42 6.56
CA ALA A 322 -5.96 11.21 5.13
C ALA A 322 -7.46 11.02 4.86
N ALA A 323 -8.14 10.17 5.64
CA ALA A 323 -9.58 9.92 5.56
C ALA A 323 -10.41 11.21 5.68
N VAL A 324 -10.14 12.00 6.72
CA VAL A 324 -10.84 13.28 6.96
C VAL A 324 -10.52 14.30 5.86
N ALA A 325 -9.29 14.35 5.37
CA ALA A 325 -8.91 15.22 4.27
C ALA A 325 -9.59 14.83 2.95
N LEU A 326 -9.65 13.52 2.63
CA LEU A 326 -10.31 12.96 1.46
C LEU A 326 -11.82 13.24 1.48
N ALA A 327 -12.46 13.01 2.63
CA ALA A 327 -13.88 13.31 2.82
C ALA A 327 -14.16 14.80 2.62
N ARG A 328 -13.39 15.68 3.29
CA ARG A 328 -13.52 17.14 3.16
C ARG A 328 -13.27 17.64 1.74
N LEU A 329 -12.38 16.98 0.99
CA LEU A 329 -12.08 17.31 -0.40
C LEU A 329 -13.27 16.95 -1.32
N ALA A 330 -13.71 15.68 -1.30
CA ALA A 330 -14.82 15.22 -2.15
C ALA A 330 -16.13 15.96 -1.84
N GLU A 331 -16.46 16.18 -0.56
CA GLU A 331 -17.65 16.93 -0.14
C GLU A 331 -17.61 18.39 -0.66
N SER A 332 -16.43 19.01 -0.71
CA SER A 332 -16.26 20.39 -1.17
C SER A 332 -16.31 20.57 -2.70
N GLU A 333 -16.07 19.48 -3.45
CA GLU A 333 -16.12 19.48 -4.92
C GLU A 333 -17.47 19.00 -5.47
N TRP A 334 -18.11 18.03 -4.80
CA TRP A 334 -19.27 17.29 -5.32
C TRP A 334 -20.54 17.41 -4.48
N GLY A 335 -20.47 18.04 -3.31
CA GLY A 335 -21.61 18.32 -2.45
C GLY A 335 -21.98 17.19 -1.48
N PRO A 336 -23.16 17.30 -0.83
CA PRO A 336 -23.52 16.49 0.32
C PRO A 336 -23.41 14.97 0.15
N GLY A 337 -22.66 14.33 1.04
CA GLY A 337 -22.48 12.88 1.13
C GLY A 337 -21.39 12.29 0.22
N ALA A 338 -20.81 13.06 -0.71
CA ALA A 338 -19.72 12.57 -1.55
C ALA A 338 -18.46 12.24 -0.71
N GLY A 339 -18.20 13.03 0.34
CA GLY A 339 -17.09 12.89 1.26
C GLY A 339 -17.05 11.55 1.99
N ARG A 340 -18.17 11.19 2.64
CA ARG A 340 -18.24 9.95 3.40
C ARG A 340 -18.11 8.72 2.49
N TYR A 341 -18.74 8.71 1.31
CA TYR A 341 -18.60 7.59 0.37
C TYR A 341 -17.19 7.49 -0.20
N ALA A 342 -16.54 8.61 -0.56
CA ALA A 342 -15.16 8.61 -1.02
C ALA A 342 -14.20 8.01 0.02
N ALA A 343 -14.33 8.43 1.28
CA ALA A 343 -13.53 7.90 2.38
C ALA A 343 -13.82 6.42 2.68
N ALA A 344 -15.10 6.02 2.73
CA ALA A 344 -15.47 4.62 2.99
C ALA A 344 -15.02 3.66 1.89
N MET A 345 -15.16 4.05 0.62
CA MET A 345 -14.74 3.23 -0.52
C MET A 345 -13.21 3.07 -0.53
N TRP A 346 -12.45 4.12 -0.22
CA TRP A 346 -10.99 4.08 -0.06
C TRP A 346 -10.55 3.17 1.10
N MET A 347 -11.20 3.25 2.27
CA MET A 347 -10.88 2.38 3.43
C MET A 347 -11.19 0.90 3.21
N LEU A 348 -12.13 0.60 2.31
CA LEU A 348 -12.60 -0.75 1.96
C LEU A 348 -12.08 -1.21 0.59
N ALA A 349 -11.11 -0.51 0.00
CA ALA A 349 -10.46 -0.94 -1.23
C ALA A 349 -9.70 -2.26 -1.00
N PRO A 350 -9.58 -3.16 -2.00
CA PRO A 350 -8.86 -4.42 -1.84
C PRO A 350 -7.46 -4.27 -1.19
N PRO A 351 -6.56 -3.38 -1.66
CA PRO A 351 -5.25 -3.18 -1.05
C PRO A 351 -5.26 -2.36 0.26
N ALA A 352 -6.41 -2.00 0.85
CA ALA A 352 -6.46 -1.08 2.00
C ALA A 352 -5.81 -1.62 3.30
N ILE A 353 -5.31 -2.87 3.32
CA ILE A 353 -4.40 -3.37 4.37
C ILE A 353 -3.13 -2.51 4.47
N PHE A 354 -2.62 -1.97 3.35
CA PHE A 354 -1.47 -1.07 3.35
C PHE A 354 -1.75 0.31 3.99
N LEU A 355 -3.02 0.62 4.30
CA LEU A 355 -3.39 1.77 5.14
C LEU A 355 -3.32 1.45 6.65
N ALA A 356 -3.07 0.20 7.04
CA ALA A 356 -2.82 -0.22 8.41
C ALA A 356 -1.38 -0.69 8.63
N ALA A 357 -0.77 -1.33 7.63
CA ALA A 357 0.62 -1.80 7.65
C ALA A 357 1.62 -0.71 8.09
N PRO A 358 2.77 -1.07 8.68
CA PRO A 358 3.83 -0.14 9.11
C PRO A 358 4.65 0.40 7.91
N TYR A 359 3.95 0.80 6.83
CA TYR A 359 4.49 1.20 5.53
C TYR A 359 4.26 2.71 5.27
N THR A 360 4.76 3.20 4.13
CA THR A 360 4.72 4.63 3.78
C THR A 360 3.37 5.12 3.23
N GLU A 361 2.46 4.26 2.77
CA GLU A 361 1.17 4.62 2.16
C GLU A 361 0.32 5.57 3.02
N ALA A 362 0.05 5.19 4.28
CA ALA A 362 -0.81 5.96 5.18
C ALA A 362 -0.15 7.28 5.61
N LEU A 363 1.15 7.27 5.91
CA LEU A 363 1.93 8.46 6.26
C LEU A 363 1.98 9.45 5.08
N PHE A 364 2.24 8.95 3.87
CA PHE A 364 2.27 9.73 2.65
C PHE A 364 0.92 10.39 2.37
N LEU A 365 -0.19 9.63 2.45
CA LEU A 365 -1.53 10.18 2.18
C LEU A 365 -2.01 11.13 3.28
N GLY A 366 -1.59 10.92 4.52
CA GLY A 366 -1.79 11.84 5.65
C GLY A 366 -1.08 13.19 5.49
N LEU A 367 -0.19 13.34 4.50
CA LEU A 367 0.43 14.60 4.11
C LEU A 367 -0.07 15.09 2.74
N ALA A 368 -0.15 14.19 1.75
CA ALA A 368 -0.49 14.50 0.37
C ALA A 368 -1.94 14.99 0.17
N ILE A 369 -2.93 14.34 0.80
CA ILE A 369 -4.34 14.75 0.65
C ILE A 369 -4.59 16.08 1.39
N PRO A 370 -4.06 16.33 2.61
CA PRO A 370 -4.03 17.66 3.20
C PRO A 370 -3.30 18.72 2.35
N ALA A 371 -2.20 18.38 1.67
CA ALA A 371 -1.51 19.30 0.76
C ALA A 371 -2.42 19.72 -0.40
N TRP A 372 -3.10 18.76 -1.04
CA TRP A 372 -4.06 19.03 -2.11
C TRP A 372 -5.25 19.87 -1.62
N LEU A 373 -5.77 19.56 -0.43
CA LEU A 373 -6.86 20.31 0.19
C LEU A 373 -6.44 21.74 0.56
N ALA A 374 -5.18 21.98 0.91
CA ALA A 374 -4.62 23.32 1.11
C ALA A 374 -4.51 24.10 -0.21
N ALA A 375 -4.01 23.45 -1.28
CA ALA A 375 -3.92 24.03 -2.64
C ALA A 375 -5.30 24.39 -3.20
N ARG A 376 -6.28 23.48 -3.13
CA ARG A 376 -7.71 23.70 -3.48
C ARG A 376 -8.33 24.89 -2.74
N ARG A 377 -7.82 25.21 -1.55
CA ARG A 377 -8.23 26.37 -0.73
C ARG A 377 -7.36 27.61 -0.93
N GLY A 378 -6.38 27.60 -1.84
CA GLY A 378 -5.45 28.70 -2.11
C GLY A 378 -4.45 28.99 -0.98
N HIS A 379 -4.07 27.99 -0.18
CA HIS A 379 -3.09 28.09 0.91
C HIS A 379 -1.77 27.43 0.48
N TRP A 380 -1.11 28.01 -0.53
CA TRP A 380 0.01 27.40 -1.25
C TRP A 380 1.25 27.12 -0.39
N TRP A 381 1.57 27.98 0.58
CA TRP A 381 2.65 27.72 1.55
C TRP A 381 2.40 26.43 2.36
N LEU A 382 1.15 26.16 2.75
CA LEU A 382 0.79 24.98 3.54
C LEU A 382 0.77 23.72 2.65
N ALA A 383 0.31 23.86 1.41
CA ALA A 383 0.42 22.79 0.41
C ALA A 383 1.90 22.40 0.18
N ALA A 384 2.79 23.39 0.09
CA ALA A 384 4.22 23.17 -0.07
C ALA A 384 4.88 22.53 1.16
N VAL A 385 4.60 22.99 2.38
CA VAL A 385 5.12 22.38 3.62
C VAL A 385 4.71 20.91 3.74
N LEU A 386 3.43 20.61 3.44
CA LEU A 386 2.91 19.25 3.49
C LEU A 386 3.46 18.38 2.34
N ALA A 387 3.63 18.93 1.13
CA ALA A 387 4.27 18.23 0.01
C ALA A 387 5.78 18.00 0.24
N ALA A 388 6.47 18.90 0.94
CA ALA A 388 7.86 18.72 1.36
C ALA A 388 8.00 17.54 2.33
N GLY A 389 7.10 17.43 3.32
CA GLY A 389 6.99 16.25 4.17
C GLY A 389 6.64 14.98 3.40
N ALA A 390 5.66 15.03 2.49
CA ALA A 390 5.31 13.86 1.66
C ALA A 390 6.50 13.39 0.79
N SER A 391 7.35 14.33 0.36
CA SER A 391 8.56 14.07 -0.44
C SER A 391 9.73 13.49 0.34
N THR A 392 9.72 13.50 1.69
CA THR A 392 10.66 12.66 2.46
C THR A 392 10.13 11.25 2.67
N VAL A 393 8.86 10.97 2.41
CA VAL A 393 8.22 9.68 2.74
C VAL A 393 8.19 8.73 1.54
N ARG A 394 8.02 9.22 0.31
CA ARG A 394 8.07 8.43 -0.93
C ARG A 394 8.58 9.27 -2.12
N VAL A 395 9.18 8.61 -3.12
CA VAL A 395 9.41 9.19 -4.46
C VAL A 395 8.12 9.77 -5.09
N SER A 396 6.94 9.21 -4.75
CA SER A 396 5.62 9.74 -5.11
C SER A 396 5.41 11.22 -4.73
N GLY A 397 6.17 11.76 -3.76
CA GLY A 397 6.14 13.17 -3.41
C GLY A 397 6.63 14.08 -4.55
N ILE A 398 7.60 13.63 -5.35
CA ILE A 398 8.06 14.36 -6.55
C ILE A 398 6.89 14.54 -7.54
N PHE A 399 6.12 13.47 -7.78
CA PHE A 399 4.95 13.51 -8.65
C PHE A 399 3.83 14.39 -8.07
N LEU A 400 3.69 14.44 -6.75
CA LEU A 400 2.75 15.35 -6.06
C LEU A 400 3.15 16.82 -6.27
N VAL A 401 4.44 17.15 -6.20
CA VAL A 401 4.95 18.51 -6.44
C VAL A 401 4.70 18.95 -7.88
N VAL A 402 4.95 18.07 -8.87
CA VAL A 402 4.64 18.33 -10.29
C VAL A 402 3.12 18.52 -10.49
N ALA A 403 2.29 17.67 -9.89
CA ALA A 403 0.84 17.80 -9.95
C ALA A 403 0.30 19.08 -9.28
N LEU A 404 0.90 19.51 -8.16
CA LEU A 404 0.59 20.76 -7.48
C LEU A 404 1.03 21.98 -8.30
N ALA A 405 2.11 21.88 -9.09
CA ALA A 405 2.54 22.93 -10.01
C ALA A 405 1.58 23.06 -11.20
N VAL A 406 1.13 21.94 -11.81
CA VAL A 406 0.10 21.98 -12.86
C VAL A 406 -1.23 22.49 -12.31
N GLU A 407 -1.62 22.08 -11.10
CA GLU A 407 -2.77 22.66 -10.41
C GLU A 407 -2.58 24.17 -10.20
N PHE A 408 -1.43 24.66 -9.70
CA PHE A 408 -1.18 26.10 -9.55
C PHE A 408 -1.39 26.90 -10.84
N LEU A 409 -0.82 26.42 -11.94
CA LEU A 409 -0.91 27.07 -13.26
C LEU A 409 -2.34 27.06 -13.82
N THR A 410 -3.11 26.00 -13.56
CA THR A 410 -4.47 25.83 -14.08
C THR A 410 -5.58 26.32 -13.14
N SER A 411 -5.28 26.53 -11.85
CA SER A 411 -6.26 26.92 -10.83
C SER A 411 -6.67 28.39 -10.93
N SER A 412 -7.97 28.63 -10.88
CA SER A 412 -8.57 29.97 -10.65
C SER A 412 -8.49 30.43 -9.20
N LYS A 413 -7.88 29.64 -8.30
CA LYS A 413 -7.70 29.97 -6.87
C LYS A 413 -6.32 30.54 -6.53
N ARG A 414 -5.40 30.67 -7.50
CA ARG A 414 -4.15 31.42 -7.35
C ARG A 414 -4.46 32.90 -7.07
N LYS A 415 -3.79 33.51 -6.07
CA LYS A 415 -3.99 34.92 -5.71
C LYS A 415 -2.85 35.79 -6.22
N GLN A 416 -1.62 35.33 -6.05
CA GLN A 416 -0.41 35.99 -6.51
C GLN A 416 0.46 34.98 -7.25
N TRP A 417 1.16 35.39 -8.32
CA TRP A 417 2.09 34.48 -9.01
C TRP A 417 3.27 34.06 -8.10
N LEU A 418 3.64 34.92 -7.14
CA LEU A 418 4.65 34.62 -6.12
C LEU A 418 4.24 33.49 -5.17
N ASP A 419 2.94 33.17 -5.03
CA ASP A 419 2.48 32.00 -4.27
C ASP A 419 3.09 30.69 -4.83
N GLY A 420 3.43 30.66 -6.12
CA GLY A 420 4.05 29.50 -6.78
C GLY A 420 5.48 29.22 -6.33
N LEU A 421 6.21 30.22 -5.79
CA LEU A 421 7.57 30.03 -5.28
C LEU A 421 7.62 29.09 -4.08
N TRP A 422 6.51 28.97 -3.32
CA TRP A 422 6.40 27.98 -2.25
C TRP A 422 6.57 26.55 -2.75
N LEU A 423 6.19 26.24 -4.00
CA LEU A 423 6.34 24.91 -4.59
C LEU A 423 7.80 24.51 -4.86
N LEU A 424 8.77 25.40 -4.61
CA LEU A 424 10.20 25.07 -4.56
C LEU A 424 10.63 24.51 -3.19
N LEU A 425 9.88 24.74 -2.11
CA LEU A 425 10.21 24.26 -0.76
C LEU A 425 10.36 22.72 -0.67
N PRO A 426 9.54 21.89 -1.35
CA PRO A 426 9.75 20.44 -1.41
C PRO A 426 11.09 20.00 -2.02
N LEU A 427 11.76 20.86 -2.79
CA LEU A 427 13.07 20.56 -3.36
C LEU A 427 14.19 20.58 -2.32
N VAL A 428 14.03 21.29 -1.19
CA VAL A 428 15.11 21.36 -0.17
C VAL A 428 15.31 20.06 0.62
N PRO A 429 14.28 19.32 1.10
CA PRO A 429 14.52 18.00 1.69
C PRO A 429 14.92 16.94 0.66
N LEU A 430 14.42 17.03 -0.59
CA LEU A 430 14.83 16.13 -1.68
C LEU A 430 16.31 16.32 -2.01
N GLY A 431 16.73 17.56 -2.26
CA GLY A 431 18.14 17.91 -2.51
C GLY A 431 19.03 17.62 -1.31
N GLY A 432 18.53 17.79 -0.08
CA GLY A 432 19.23 17.40 1.15
C GLY A 432 19.47 15.88 1.24
N TYR A 433 18.48 15.05 0.88
CA TYR A 433 18.65 13.60 0.83
C TYR A 433 19.59 13.17 -0.30
N MET A 434 19.43 13.73 -1.51
CA MET A 434 20.34 13.46 -2.63
C MET A 434 21.80 13.91 -2.33
N ALA A 435 21.99 15.01 -1.58
CA ALA A 435 23.30 15.45 -1.11
C ALA A 435 23.88 14.50 -0.05
N TYR A 436 23.06 14.01 0.88
CA TYR A 436 23.47 12.97 1.83
C TYR A 436 23.92 11.69 1.11
N LEU A 437 23.16 11.23 0.11
CA LEU A 437 23.57 10.09 -0.73
C LEU A 437 24.88 10.38 -1.47
N LYS A 438 25.04 11.55 -2.09
CA LYS A 438 26.26 11.95 -2.81
C LYS A 438 27.49 11.97 -1.91
N VAL A 439 27.36 12.40 -0.66
CA VAL A 439 28.47 12.45 0.31
C VAL A 439 28.90 11.06 0.78
N ASN A 440 27.97 10.12 0.94
CA ASN A 440 28.28 8.78 1.46
C ASN A 440 28.62 7.75 0.37
N THR A 441 28.07 7.88 -0.83
CA THR A 441 28.17 6.87 -1.91
C THR A 441 28.85 7.38 -3.18
N GLY A 442 29.15 8.67 -3.26
CA GLY A 442 29.67 9.29 -4.48
C GLY A 442 28.60 9.56 -5.56
N ASP A 443 27.32 9.25 -5.34
CA ASP A 443 26.25 9.42 -6.32
C ASP A 443 25.01 10.21 -5.80
N TRP A 444 24.50 11.11 -6.64
CA TRP A 444 23.29 11.90 -6.39
C TRP A 444 21.99 11.11 -6.66
N LEU A 445 22.03 10.13 -7.57
CA LEU A 445 20.88 9.33 -8.01
C LEU A 445 20.88 7.93 -7.41
N ARG A 446 21.62 7.72 -6.32
CA ARG A 446 21.81 6.40 -5.69
C ARG A 446 20.48 5.72 -5.33
N TRP A 447 19.48 6.50 -4.92
CA TRP A 447 18.12 6.03 -4.64
C TRP A 447 17.41 5.41 -5.86
N TYR A 448 17.75 5.86 -7.08
CA TYR A 448 17.23 5.35 -8.35
C TYR A 448 18.04 4.15 -8.83
N HIS A 449 19.37 4.22 -8.75
CA HIS A 449 20.23 3.09 -9.11
C HIS A 449 19.94 1.86 -8.24
N ALA A 450 19.86 2.04 -6.92
CA ALA A 450 19.33 1.06 -5.97
C ALA A 450 17.96 0.48 -6.38
N GLN A 451 17.06 1.32 -6.91
CA GLN A 451 15.73 0.89 -7.34
C GLN A 451 15.73 0.08 -8.65
N SER A 452 16.72 0.32 -9.52
CA SER A 452 16.94 -0.46 -10.74
C SER A 452 17.74 -1.74 -10.52
N GLU A 453 18.68 -1.74 -9.56
CA GLU A 453 19.52 -2.87 -9.17
C GLU A 453 18.69 -4.00 -8.53
N GLU A 454 17.94 -3.69 -7.47
CA GLU A 454 17.27 -4.70 -6.63
C GLU A 454 15.82 -4.97 -7.08
N TRP A 455 15.07 -3.94 -7.48
CA TRP A 455 13.64 -4.04 -7.84
C TRP A 455 13.38 -3.94 -9.35
N TYR A 456 14.41 -4.01 -10.20
CA TYR A 456 14.31 -4.05 -11.66
C TYR A 456 13.53 -2.85 -12.27
N ARG A 457 13.42 -1.71 -11.55
CA ARG A 457 12.71 -0.51 -12.02
C ARG A 457 13.57 0.37 -12.96
N GLY A 458 14.32 -0.28 -13.84
CA GLY A 458 14.99 0.36 -14.97
C GLY A 458 14.00 0.76 -16.08
N PHE A 459 14.37 1.76 -16.89
CA PHE A 459 13.51 2.23 -17.99
C PHE A 459 13.24 1.13 -19.02
N THR A 460 11.97 0.81 -19.21
CA THR A 460 11.44 -0.20 -20.14
C THR A 460 10.35 0.45 -21.01
N MET A 461 10.15 -0.01 -22.26
CA MET A 461 9.07 0.54 -23.08
C MET A 461 7.69 0.04 -22.62
N PRO A 462 6.63 0.90 -22.61
CA PRO A 462 5.31 0.53 -22.06
C PRO A 462 4.66 -0.75 -22.58
N TRP A 463 4.93 -1.14 -23.83
CA TRP A 463 4.45 -2.40 -24.39
C TRP A 463 5.27 -3.61 -23.93
N GLN A 464 6.59 -3.47 -23.72
CA GLN A 464 7.42 -4.52 -23.14
C GLN A 464 6.98 -4.79 -21.70
N SER A 465 6.83 -3.73 -20.89
CA SER A 465 6.32 -3.81 -19.52
C SER A 465 4.95 -4.50 -19.44
N PHE A 466 4.04 -4.18 -20.37
CA PHE A 466 2.76 -4.86 -20.50
C PHE A 466 2.92 -6.36 -20.83
N PHE A 467 3.79 -6.73 -21.79
CA PHE A 467 4.00 -8.14 -22.15
C PHE A 467 4.68 -8.92 -21.02
N HIS A 468 5.73 -8.40 -20.39
CA HIS A 468 6.40 -9.04 -19.25
C HIS A 468 5.41 -9.29 -18.10
N THR A 469 4.52 -8.32 -17.80
CA THR A 469 3.47 -8.49 -16.79
C THR A 469 2.36 -9.43 -17.25
N TRP A 470 2.01 -9.46 -18.53
CA TRP A 470 1.03 -10.40 -19.08
C TRP A 470 1.53 -11.85 -19.01
N ASP A 471 2.79 -12.09 -19.34
CA ASP A 471 3.45 -13.40 -19.25
C ASP A 471 3.56 -13.86 -17.79
N ALA A 472 3.90 -12.94 -16.88
CA ALA A 472 3.89 -13.17 -15.43
C ALA A 472 2.47 -13.41 -14.87
N ALA A 473 1.44 -12.78 -15.43
CA ALA A 473 0.04 -12.98 -15.07
C ALA A 473 -0.59 -14.25 -15.68
N THR A 474 0.11 -14.93 -16.61
CA THR A 474 -0.43 -16.09 -17.35
C THR A 474 0.46 -17.34 -17.29
N GLY A 475 1.38 -17.39 -16.33
CA GLY A 475 2.21 -18.57 -16.06
C GLY A 475 3.28 -18.85 -17.12
N ARG A 476 3.63 -17.86 -17.96
CA ARG A 476 4.73 -17.98 -18.95
C ARG A 476 6.08 -17.53 -18.40
N THR A 477 6.09 -16.72 -17.33
CA THR A 477 7.30 -16.36 -16.59
C THR A 477 7.58 -17.38 -15.49
N THR A 478 8.76 -17.98 -15.49
CA THR A 478 9.25 -18.82 -14.38
C THR A 478 9.90 -17.94 -13.32
N PHE A 479 9.36 -17.96 -12.10
CA PHE A 479 9.89 -17.19 -10.95
C PHE A 479 10.98 -17.98 -10.20
N GLY A 480 12.00 -18.46 -10.91
CA GLY A 480 13.00 -19.37 -10.36
C GLY A 480 12.41 -20.71 -9.86
N ASP A 481 13.14 -21.40 -9.00
CA ASP A 481 12.79 -22.73 -8.47
C ASP A 481 11.83 -22.66 -7.26
N VAL A 482 10.75 -21.88 -7.40
CA VAL A 482 9.69 -21.75 -6.37
C VAL A 482 8.56 -22.75 -6.58
N GLY A 483 7.98 -23.24 -5.48
CA GLY A 483 6.86 -24.20 -5.53
C GLY A 483 5.54 -23.60 -6.02
N ASP A 484 4.71 -24.42 -6.65
CA ASP A 484 3.44 -24.06 -7.34
C ASP A 484 2.55 -23.05 -6.59
N ALA A 485 2.44 -23.18 -5.27
CA ALA A 485 1.60 -22.31 -4.45
C ALA A 485 2.11 -20.85 -4.40
N LEU A 486 3.42 -20.64 -4.50
CA LEU A 486 4.04 -19.32 -4.59
C LEU A 486 3.97 -18.78 -6.02
N THR A 487 4.19 -19.62 -7.04
CA THR A 487 3.95 -19.28 -8.46
C THR A 487 2.52 -18.76 -8.68
N ALA A 488 1.51 -19.49 -8.17
CA ALA A 488 0.11 -19.08 -8.26
C ALA A 488 -0.19 -17.77 -7.49
N ASN A 489 0.52 -17.50 -6.39
CA ASN A 489 0.41 -16.23 -5.66
C ASN A 489 0.99 -15.07 -6.48
N PHE A 490 2.14 -15.25 -7.13
CA PHE A 490 2.71 -14.26 -8.05
C PHE A 490 1.80 -14.01 -9.25
N GLU A 491 1.33 -15.05 -9.96
CA GLU A 491 0.39 -14.91 -11.08
C GLU A 491 -0.85 -14.11 -10.70
N TRP A 492 -1.46 -14.42 -9.55
CA TRP A 492 -2.62 -13.72 -9.04
C TRP A 492 -2.33 -12.24 -8.75
N MET A 493 -1.15 -11.92 -8.22
CA MET A 493 -0.74 -10.53 -8.04
C MET A 493 -0.52 -9.82 -9.39
N PHE A 494 0.16 -10.43 -10.36
CA PHE A 494 0.34 -9.80 -11.68
C PHE A 494 -0.99 -9.58 -12.42
N ARG A 495 -2.00 -10.44 -12.22
CA ARG A 495 -3.39 -10.18 -12.67
C ARG A 495 -3.98 -8.93 -12.00
N ALA A 496 -3.70 -8.71 -10.72
CA ALA A 496 -4.12 -7.52 -9.98
C ALA A 496 -3.36 -6.25 -10.41
N GLU A 497 -2.05 -6.35 -10.68
CA GLU A 497 -1.23 -5.28 -11.26
C GLU A 497 -1.83 -4.77 -12.58
N MET A 498 -2.22 -5.68 -13.49
CA MET A 498 -2.89 -5.30 -14.74
C MET A 498 -4.22 -4.59 -14.53
N VAL A 499 -5.07 -5.05 -13.60
CA VAL A 499 -6.36 -4.41 -13.30
C VAL A 499 -6.15 -3.03 -12.66
N ALA A 500 -5.21 -2.91 -11.73
CA ALA A 500 -4.84 -1.65 -11.10
C ALA A 500 -4.30 -0.64 -12.12
N MET A 501 -3.45 -1.10 -13.04
CA MET A 501 -2.92 -0.30 -14.14
C MET A 501 -4.01 0.18 -15.10
N LEU A 502 -4.94 -0.70 -15.48
CA LEU A 502 -6.11 -0.33 -16.29
C LEU A 502 -6.96 0.73 -15.60
N VAL A 503 -7.23 0.60 -14.30
CA VAL A 503 -7.93 1.63 -13.50
C VAL A 503 -7.17 2.97 -13.54
N GLY A 504 -5.84 2.94 -13.45
CA GLY A 504 -4.97 4.12 -13.54
C GLY A 504 -5.04 4.82 -14.90
N VAL A 505 -4.98 4.07 -15.99
CA VAL A 505 -5.14 4.58 -17.36
C VAL A 505 -6.53 5.19 -17.54
N VAL A 506 -7.59 4.47 -17.15
CA VAL A 506 -8.98 4.92 -17.29
C VAL A 506 -9.23 6.22 -16.51
N ILE A 507 -8.82 6.30 -15.23
CA ILE A 507 -9.02 7.54 -14.46
C ILE A 507 -8.18 8.69 -15.01
N THR A 508 -6.96 8.44 -15.50
CA THR A 508 -6.13 9.47 -16.17
C THR A 508 -6.84 10.04 -17.39
N VAL A 509 -7.36 9.19 -18.28
CA VAL A 509 -8.11 9.61 -19.48
C VAL A 509 -9.38 10.38 -19.10
N VAL A 510 -10.15 9.90 -18.11
CA VAL A 510 -11.35 10.60 -17.63
C VAL A 510 -11.00 11.99 -17.07
N LEU A 511 -9.92 12.13 -16.30
CA LEU A 511 -9.50 13.42 -15.74
C LEU A 511 -9.00 14.39 -16.83
N LEU A 512 -8.34 13.90 -17.88
CA LEU A 512 -7.94 14.69 -19.05
C LEU A 512 -9.16 15.18 -19.84
N VAL A 513 -10.14 14.30 -20.12
CA VAL A 513 -11.39 14.66 -20.81
C VAL A 513 -12.20 15.68 -19.99
N LEU A 514 -12.24 15.54 -18.67
CA LEU A 514 -12.85 16.50 -17.74
C LEU A 514 -11.97 17.74 -17.47
N ARG A 515 -10.81 17.88 -18.12
CA ARG A 515 -9.85 18.99 -18.00
C ARG A 515 -9.39 19.27 -16.56
N ARG A 516 -9.35 18.24 -15.71
CA ARG A 516 -8.87 18.30 -14.31
C ARG A 516 -7.34 18.17 -14.27
N TRP A 517 -6.63 19.06 -14.95
CA TRP A 517 -5.20 18.92 -15.30
C TRP A 517 -4.27 18.54 -14.15
N GLY A 518 -4.41 19.16 -12.97
CA GLY A 518 -3.60 18.81 -11.80
C GLY A 518 -3.80 17.35 -11.33
N GLU A 519 -5.04 16.86 -11.33
CA GLU A 519 -5.38 15.50 -10.94
C GLU A 519 -5.02 14.49 -12.03
N ALA A 520 -5.21 14.85 -13.30
CA ALA A 520 -4.73 14.08 -14.44
C ALA A 520 -3.20 13.92 -14.41
N THR A 521 -2.48 14.95 -13.96
CA THR A 521 -1.02 14.89 -13.74
C THR A 521 -0.68 13.98 -12.56
N TRP A 522 -1.40 14.12 -11.44
CA TRP A 522 -1.17 13.31 -10.23
C TRP A 522 -1.26 11.80 -10.51
N VAL A 523 -2.30 11.35 -11.22
CA VAL A 523 -2.43 9.93 -11.56
C VAL A 523 -1.58 9.58 -12.78
N GLY A 524 -1.62 10.40 -13.84
CA GLY A 524 -0.97 10.12 -15.12
C GLY A 524 0.56 9.99 -15.04
N VAL A 525 1.24 10.79 -14.22
CA VAL A 525 2.70 10.67 -14.04
C VAL A 525 3.06 9.38 -13.29
N GLN A 526 2.26 8.96 -12.31
CA GLN A 526 2.45 7.66 -11.64
C GLN A 526 2.17 6.50 -12.59
N VAL A 527 1.09 6.56 -13.36
CA VAL A 527 0.77 5.58 -14.41
C VAL A 527 1.89 5.49 -15.44
N ALA A 528 2.49 6.61 -15.88
CA ALA A 528 3.63 6.58 -16.80
C ALA A 528 4.89 5.96 -16.17
N ALA A 529 5.18 6.24 -14.89
CA ALA A 529 6.31 5.65 -14.18
C ALA A 529 6.16 4.12 -14.02
N PHE A 530 4.96 3.64 -13.67
CA PHE A 530 4.69 2.19 -13.63
C PHE A 530 4.67 1.56 -15.03
N ALA A 531 4.22 2.30 -16.05
CA ALA A 531 4.28 1.85 -17.44
C ALA A 531 5.72 1.66 -17.94
N THR A 532 6.71 2.36 -17.37
CA THR A 532 8.11 2.37 -17.87
C THR A 532 9.07 1.59 -16.97
N SER A 533 8.54 0.70 -16.13
CA SER A 533 9.26 -0.26 -15.28
C SER A 533 9.26 -1.66 -15.91
N TYR A 534 10.22 -2.55 -15.60
CA TYR A 534 10.31 -3.87 -16.24
C TYR A 534 9.01 -4.69 -16.14
N TRP A 535 8.35 -4.62 -14.99
CA TRP A 535 6.96 -5.02 -14.77
C TRP A 535 6.13 -3.86 -14.24
N PHE A 536 4.80 -3.93 -14.41
CA PHE A 536 3.87 -3.30 -13.48
C PHE A 536 4.04 -3.97 -12.10
N PHE A 537 4.45 -3.20 -11.09
CA PHE A 537 4.84 -3.72 -9.78
C PHE A 537 4.51 -2.71 -8.67
N SER A 538 3.72 -3.15 -7.68
CA SER A 538 3.10 -2.33 -6.62
C SER A 538 2.03 -1.34 -7.10
N VAL A 539 1.43 -1.54 -8.28
CA VAL A 539 0.35 -0.70 -8.81
C VAL A 539 -0.95 -0.79 -7.98
N PRO A 540 -1.37 -1.95 -7.41
CA PRO A 540 -2.50 -2.02 -6.47
C PRO A 540 -2.35 -1.05 -5.28
N ARG A 541 -1.14 -0.95 -4.71
CA ARG A 541 -0.82 0.04 -3.66
C ARG A 541 -0.97 1.47 -4.16
N ALA A 542 -0.55 1.76 -5.39
CA ALA A 542 -0.72 3.07 -6.01
C ALA A 542 -2.21 3.47 -6.20
N VAL A 543 -3.14 2.53 -6.36
CA VAL A 543 -4.59 2.86 -6.44
C VAL A 543 -5.07 3.60 -5.19
N LEU A 544 -4.53 3.29 -4.00
CA LEU A 544 -4.83 4.00 -2.75
C LEU A 544 -4.38 5.47 -2.79
N LEU A 545 -3.33 5.78 -3.55
CA LEU A 545 -2.77 7.12 -3.67
C LEU A 545 -3.58 8.02 -4.64
N TRP A 546 -4.33 7.42 -5.56
CA TRP A 546 -5.13 8.13 -6.57
C TRP A 546 -6.44 8.69 -5.99
N PHE A 547 -6.35 9.64 -5.04
CA PHE A 547 -7.51 10.33 -4.46
C PHE A 547 -8.60 10.82 -5.45
N PRO A 548 -8.31 11.21 -6.72
CA PRO A 548 -9.36 11.57 -7.68
C PRO A 548 -10.32 10.42 -8.03
N LEU A 549 -9.83 9.16 -8.02
CA LEU A 549 -10.65 7.96 -8.21
C LEU A 549 -11.67 7.85 -7.07
N TRP A 550 -11.20 7.95 -5.83
CA TRP A 550 -12.02 7.82 -4.63
C TRP A 550 -13.05 8.95 -4.50
N ILE A 551 -12.66 10.18 -4.84
CA ILE A 551 -13.57 11.33 -4.98
C ILE A 551 -14.66 11.04 -6.02
N GLY A 552 -14.29 10.59 -7.22
CA GLY A 552 -15.21 10.29 -8.31
C GLY A 552 -16.21 9.19 -7.95
N LEU A 553 -15.71 8.08 -7.38
CA LEU A 553 -16.54 6.99 -6.88
C LEU A 553 -17.52 7.46 -5.79
N GLY A 554 -17.07 8.26 -4.82
CA GLY A 554 -17.93 8.84 -3.80
C GLY A 554 -19.01 9.77 -4.37
N ALA A 555 -18.66 10.60 -5.36
CA ALA A 555 -19.57 11.51 -6.06
C ALA A 555 -20.60 10.79 -6.95
N ILE A 556 -20.28 9.57 -7.43
CA ILE A 556 -21.23 8.69 -8.11
C ILE A 556 -22.12 8.01 -7.08
N ALA A 557 -21.56 7.41 -6.02
CA ALA A 557 -22.28 6.72 -4.96
C ALA A 557 -23.32 7.62 -4.26
N ALA A 558 -22.99 8.88 -4.00
CA ALA A 558 -23.90 9.88 -3.43
C ALA A 558 -25.16 10.12 -4.30
N ARG A 559 -25.03 9.99 -5.63
CA ARG A 559 -26.14 10.13 -6.60
C ARG A 559 -26.82 8.81 -6.95
N ARG A 560 -26.11 7.68 -6.80
CA ARG A 560 -26.53 6.33 -7.18
C ARG A 560 -26.17 5.34 -6.05
N PRO A 561 -27.01 5.22 -5.00
CA PRO A 561 -26.70 4.38 -3.83
C PRO A 561 -26.48 2.89 -4.14
N TRP A 562 -26.90 2.40 -5.31
CA TRP A 562 -26.59 1.04 -5.77
C TRP A 562 -25.09 0.84 -6.05
N VAL A 563 -24.36 1.88 -6.45
CA VAL A 563 -22.91 1.81 -6.72
C VAL A 563 -22.14 1.56 -5.43
N TRP A 564 -22.54 2.19 -4.33
CA TRP A 564 -22.03 1.89 -2.99
C TRP A 564 -22.29 0.42 -2.60
N ARG A 565 -23.51 -0.09 -2.81
CA ARG A 565 -23.85 -1.49 -2.50
C ARG A 565 -23.04 -2.49 -3.31
N ALA A 566 -22.96 -2.29 -4.63
CA ALA A 566 -22.18 -3.14 -5.53
C ALA A 566 -20.69 -3.11 -5.19
N TYR A 567 -20.14 -1.93 -4.88
CA TYR A 567 -18.76 -1.78 -4.43
C TYR A 567 -18.50 -2.56 -3.13
N VAL A 568 -19.32 -2.39 -2.10
CA VAL A 568 -19.15 -3.10 -0.81
C VAL A 568 -19.19 -4.62 -0.99
N LEU A 569 -20.13 -5.14 -1.80
CA LEU A 569 -20.26 -6.57 -2.07
C LEU A 569 -19.06 -7.20 -2.79
N ILE A 570 -18.27 -6.42 -3.53
CA ILE A 570 -17.09 -6.89 -4.27
C ILE A 570 -15.79 -6.58 -3.52
N ALA A 571 -15.65 -5.34 -3.05
CA ALA A 571 -14.41 -4.83 -2.47
C ALA A 571 -14.14 -5.38 -1.07
N VAL A 572 -15.17 -5.60 -0.22
CA VAL A 572 -14.96 -6.13 1.14
C VAL A 572 -14.44 -7.58 1.15
N PRO A 573 -14.98 -8.53 0.34
CA PRO A 573 -14.38 -9.85 0.20
C PRO A 573 -12.94 -9.81 -0.33
N LEU A 574 -12.68 -9.01 -1.38
CA LEU A 574 -11.33 -8.86 -1.95
C LEU A 574 -10.34 -8.24 -0.95
N PHE A 575 -10.77 -7.26 -0.16
CA PHE A 575 -10.01 -6.68 0.96
C PHE A 575 -9.71 -7.71 2.05
N GLY A 576 -10.67 -8.58 2.39
CA GLY A 576 -10.44 -9.69 3.31
C GLY A 576 -9.35 -10.64 2.79
N ILE A 577 -9.38 -10.98 1.50
CA ILE A 577 -8.36 -11.79 0.82
C ILE A 577 -6.98 -11.09 0.87
N TRP A 578 -6.90 -9.80 0.53
CA TRP A 578 -5.65 -9.03 0.57
C TRP A 578 -5.05 -8.92 1.98
N ALA A 579 -5.90 -8.66 2.97
CA ALA A 579 -5.48 -8.55 4.35
C ALA A 579 -4.96 -9.89 4.87
N VAL A 580 -5.69 -10.99 4.64
CA VAL A 580 -5.23 -12.35 5.03
C VAL A 580 -3.98 -12.76 4.27
N ALA A 581 -3.82 -12.39 2.99
CA ALA A 581 -2.59 -12.65 2.24
C ALA A 581 -1.38 -11.97 2.91
N TYR A 582 -1.44 -10.64 3.09
CA TYR A 582 -0.41 -9.86 3.78
C TYR A 582 -0.08 -10.46 5.16
N LEU A 583 -1.11 -10.67 5.99
CA LEU A 583 -0.97 -11.14 7.38
C LEU A 583 -0.49 -12.60 7.48
N THR A 584 -0.47 -13.36 6.38
CA THR A 584 0.07 -14.73 6.32
C THR A 584 1.34 -14.86 5.46
N GLY A 585 2.02 -13.75 5.16
CA GLY A 585 3.28 -13.75 4.41
C GLY A 585 3.13 -14.08 2.92
N LYS A 586 1.93 -14.00 2.36
CA LYS A 586 1.65 -14.22 0.93
C LYS A 586 1.70 -12.88 0.21
N TRP A 587 2.41 -12.83 -0.91
CA TRP A 587 2.69 -11.59 -1.65
C TRP A 587 1.40 -10.83 -1.97
N SER A 588 1.39 -9.55 -1.62
CA SER A 588 0.20 -8.69 -1.65
C SER A 588 0.41 -7.33 -2.36
N GLY A 589 1.64 -7.03 -2.83
CA GLY A 589 1.97 -5.87 -3.68
C GLY A 589 3.01 -4.90 -3.11
#